data_AF-A0A1B4TVZ9-F1
#
_entry.id   AF-A0A1B4TVZ9-F1
#
_cell.length_a   1.000
_cell.length_b   1.000
_cell.length_c   1.000
_cell.angle_alpha   90.00
_cell.angle_beta   90.00
_cell.angle_gamma   90.00
#
_symmetry.space_group_name_H-M   'P 1'
#
loop_
_entity.id
_entity.type
_entity.pdbx_description
1 polymer ?
#
loop_
_entity_poly.entity_id
_entity_poly.type
_entity_poly.pdbx_seq_one_letter_code
_entity_poly.pdbx_strand_id
1 'polypeptide(L)'
;MVPVSRPAGATRTTQVAIVALPPVSMSGVGPIVDALHLANEIDGRLLYRWQVCSWDGRPVPLAGGAQWHADAAFNDAIACDWLIVISERFQQFADYRLFLASLARVGQRTPLVSGIHHGVWWLAMAGQLSGYRVSVNWETYQQFAEQFERSIVTQQIFEIDRDRATCAGGQATVDFMLAMIGREHGPELSERIADALGAGTLRSGEERQRIPFVTAPGERHPRLNDALLLMEANIEDPLTTDEIAGLVGVSRRQLERLFRQYLGAMPSKYYLNLRLLKARTQLQRTSKSVVQVSLACGFSSAAHFSNAYRERFGVTPREDRRAWLEKQTGGGSEPRAGALVERGKD
;
A
#
# COMPACT_ATOMS: atom_id res chain seq x y z
N MET A 1 19.15 7.07 -25.55
CA MET A 1 20.20 6.07 -25.28
C MET A 1 19.65 4.74 -25.73
N VAL A 2 20.30 4.11 -26.71
CA VAL A 2 19.84 2.88 -27.39
C VAL A 2 19.71 1.74 -26.36
N PRO A 3 18.66 0.89 -26.39
CA PRO A 3 18.60 -0.25 -25.50
C PRO A 3 19.70 -1.23 -25.88
N VAL A 4 20.54 -1.59 -24.91
CA VAL A 4 21.54 -2.65 -25.07
C VAL A 4 20.78 -3.97 -25.17
N SER A 5 20.49 -4.38 -26.40
CA SER A 5 20.02 -5.73 -26.71
C SER A 5 21.17 -6.70 -26.42
N ARG A 6 20.97 -7.54 -25.40
CA ARG A 6 21.90 -8.60 -25.02
C ARG A 6 21.83 -9.70 -26.10
N PRO A 7 22.95 -10.19 -26.64
CA PRO A 7 22.93 -11.17 -27.72
C PRO A 7 22.35 -12.50 -27.24
N ALA A 8 21.57 -13.16 -28.12
CA ALA A 8 20.98 -14.47 -27.91
C ALA A 8 22.07 -15.55 -27.82
N GLY A 9 22.37 -16.01 -26.61
CA GLY A 9 23.32 -17.07 -26.35
C GLY A 9 23.23 -17.53 -24.90
N ALA A 10 22.68 -18.73 -24.69
CA ALA A 10 22.46 -19.40 -23.40
C ALA A 10 21.82 -18.51 -22.30
N THR A 11 20.50 -18.58 -22.17
CA THR A 11 19.77 -17.97 -21.04
C THR A 11 20.27 -18.59 -19.74
N ARG A 12 21.11 -17.85 -19.01
CA ARG A 12 21.51 -18.19 -17.65
C ARG A 12 20.27 -18.23 -16.77
N THR A 13 20.11 -19.26 -15.95
CA THR A 13 19.03 -19.35 -14.95
C THR A 13 19.12 -18.17 -13.98
N THR A 14 18.10 -17.34 -13.96
CA THR A 14 17.94 -16.20 -13.06
C THR A 14 17.69 -16.71 -11.65
N GLN A 15 18.56 -16.33 -10.71
CA GLN A 15 18.41 -16.65 -9.29
C GLN A 15 17.49 -15.62 -8.63
N VAL A 16 16.38 -16.08 -8.05
CA VAL A 16 15.37 -15.22 -7.39
C VAL A 16 15.39 -15.46 -5.88
N ALA A 17 15.42 -14.40 -5.08
CA ALA A 17 15.19 -14.48 -3.64
C ALA A 17 13.84 -13.84 -3.32
N ILE A 18 12.92 -14.62 -2.76
CA ILE A 18 11.58 -14.16 -2.37
C ILE A 18 11.57 -13.98 -0.85
N VAL A 19 11.60 -12.75 -0.38
CA VAL A 19 11.55 -12.39 1.03
C VAL A 19 10.11 -12.11 1.44
N ALA A 20 9.51 -13.04 2.20
CA ALA A 20 8.13 -12.92 2.66
C ALA A 20 8.08 -12.51 4.14
N LEU A 21 7.49 -11.33 4.40
CA LEU A 21 7.41 -10.72 5.73
C LEU A 21 5.93 -10.69 6.18
N PRO A 22 5.57 -11.41 7.25
CA PRO A 22 4.21 -11.46 7.76
C PRO A 22 3.64 -10.09 8.13
N PRO A 23 2.32 -9.89 7.93
CA PRO A 23 1.40 -10.86 7.33
C PRO A 23 1.61 -10.98 5.81
N VAL A 24 1.42 -12.19 5.28
CA VAL A 24 1.31 -12.48 3.85
C VAL A 24 0.18 -13.50 3.64
N SER A 25 -0.44 -13.55 2.48
CA SER A 25 -1.43 -14.57 2.13
C SER A 25 -1.00 -15.38 0.92
N MET A 26 -1.68 -16.51 0.69
CA MET A 26 -1.46 -17.34 -0.48
C MET A 26 -1.74 -16.58 -1.78
N SER A 27 -2.73 -15.68 -1.81
CA SER A 27 -3.01 -14.87 -3.00
C SER A 27 -1.97 -13.77 -3.24
N GLY A 28 -1.15 -13.43 -2.24
CA GLY A 28 -0.01 -12.54 -2.40
C GLY A 28 1.21 -13.26 -2.98
N VAL A 29 1.53 -14.45 -2.45
CA VAL A 29 2.77 -15.19 -2.81
C VAL A 29 2.58 -16.14 -3.99
N GLY A 30 1.38 -16.72 -4.14
CA GLY A 30 1.02 -17.67 -5.20
C GLY A 30 1.32 -17.13 -6.60
N PRO A 31 0.83 -15.94 -6.98
CA PRO A 31 1.11 -15.36 -8.30
C PRO A 31 2.60 -15.24 -8.66
N ILE A 32 3.47 -15.07 -7.66
CA ILE A 32 4.92 -15.00 -7.87
C ILE A 32 5.44 -16.39 -8.21
N VAL A 33 5.13 -17.38 -7.37
CA VAL A 33 5.62 -18.75 -7.52
C VAL A 33 5.05 -19.40 -8.78
N ASP A 34 3.75 -19.26 -9.01
CA ASP A 34 3.05 -19.86 -10.15
C ASP A 34 3.57 -19.29 -11.46
N ALA A 35 3.80 -17.98 -11.56
CA ALA A 35 4.35 -17.37 -12.77
C ALA A 35 5.78 -17.86 -13.07
N LEU A 36 6.66 -17.95 -12.06
CA LEU A 36 8.02 -18.47 -12.23
C LEU A 36 8.03 -19.97 -12.59
N HIS A 37 7.15 -20.75 -11.96
CA HIS A 37 6.99 -22.17 -12.23
C HIS A 37 6.49 -22.41 -13.65
N LEU A 38 5.40 -21.76 -14.04
CA LEU A 38 4.82 -21.86 -15.37
C LEU A 38 5.78 -21.36 -16.44
N ALA A 39 6.55 -20.31 -16.18
CA ALA A 39 7.59 -19.87 -17.13
C ALA A 39 8.59 -20.99 -17.44
N ASN A 40 9.07 -21.70 -16.41
CA ASN A 40 9.96 -22.84 -16.59
C ASN A 40 9.28 -24.01 -17.32
N GLU A 41 8.04 -24.33 -16.94
CA GLU A 41 7.28 -25.45 -17.51
C GLU A 41 6.95 -25.22 -18.99
N ILE A 42 6.45 -24.03 -19.32
CA ILE A 42 5.94 -23.65 -20.66
C ILE A 42 7.08 -23.40 -21.64
N ASP A 43 8.21 -22.85 -21.19
CA ASP A 43 9.42 -22.67 -22.00
C ASP A 43 10.24 -23.97 -22.14
N GLY A 44 10.15 -24.87 -21.16
CA GLY A 44 10.88 -26.15 -21.13
C GLY A 44 12.33 -26.04 -20.68
N ARG A 45 12.85 -24.83 -20.43
CA ARG A 45 14.17 -24.59 -19.81
C ARG A 45 14.00 -24.08 -18.39
N LEU A 46 15.05 -24.24 -17.58
CA LEU A 46 15.11 -23.66 -16.24
C LEU A 46 15.48 -22.16 -16.33
N LEU A 47 14.50 -21.31 -16.63
CA LEU A 47 14.65 -19.85 -16.69
C LEU A 47 14.87 -19.25 -15.31
N TYR A 48 14.12 -19.71 -14.31
CA TYR A 48 14.16 -19.21 -12.94
C TYR A 48 14.44 -20.32 -11.93
N ARG A 49 15.27 -20.00 -10.94
CA ARG A 49 15.40 -20.77 -9.70
C ARG A 49 15.16 -19.81 -8.55
N TRP A 50 14.25 -20.13 -7.65
CA TRP A 50 13.93 -19.27 -6.51
C TRP A 50 14.22 -19.94 -5.17
N GLN A 51 14.51 -19.11 -4.18
CA GLN A 51 14.56 -19.45 -2.76
C GLN A 51 13.59 -18.55 -1.99
N VAL A 52 12.85 -19.12 -1.05
CA VAL A 52 11.96 -18.40 -0.14
C VAL A 52 12.72 -18.09 1.15
N CYS A 53 12.76 -16.83 1.53
CA CYS A 53 13.40 -16.38 2.76
C CYS A 53 12.39 -15.74 3.70
N SER A 54 12.41 -16.16 4.97
CA SER A 54 11.81 -15.39 6.06
C SER A 54 12.89 -14.57 6.76
N TRP A 55 12.52 -13.67 7.67
CA TRP A 55 13.52 -12.85 8.38
C TRP A 55 14.35 -13.67 9.39
N ASP A 56 13.82 -14.81 9.88
CA ASP A 56 14.45 -15.65 10.92
C ASP A 56 14.66 -17.11 10.48
N GLY A 57 14.31 -17.47 9.25
CA GLY A 57 14.43 -18.83 8.70
C GLY A 57 13.32 -19.77 9.12
N ARG A 58 12.34 -19.31 9.92
CA ARG A 58 11.16 -20.11 10.28
C ARG A 58 10.11 -20.07 9.18
N PRO A 59 9.18 -21.05 9.15
CA PRO A 59 8.04 -21.02 8.24
C PRO A 59 7.25 -19.72 8.36
N VAL A 60 6.85 -19.16 7.23
CA VAL A 60 6.12 -17.90 7.14
C VAL A 60 4.64 -18.17 7.40
N PRO A 61 4.03 -17.61 8.47
CA PRO A 61 2.60 -17.77 8.70
C PRO A 61 1.80 -17.01 7.63
N LEU A 62 0.90 -17.72 6.96
CA LEU A 62 -0.02 -17.14 5.99
C LEU A 62 -1.33 -16.71 6.66
N ALA A 63 -1.95 -15.63 6.18
CA ALA A 63 -3.20 -15.08 6.72
C ALA A 63 -4.36 -16.10 6.72
N GLY A 64 -4.33 -17.09 5.83
CA GLY A 64 -5.31 -18.18 5.77
C GLY A 64 -5.08 -19.32 6.77
N GLY A 65 -4.11 -19.18 7.69
CA GLY A 65 -3.80 -20.18 8.73
C GLY A 65 -2.79 -21.25 8.30
N ALA A 66 -2.46 -21.35 7.01
CA ALA A 66 -1.39 -22.20 6.52
C ALA A 66 0.00 -21.64 6.87
N GLN A 67 1.03 -22.47 6.76
CA GLN A 67 2.43 -22.05 6.84
C GLN A 67 3.12 -22.29 5.50
N TRP A 68 3.92 -21.32 5.08
CA TRP A 68 4.75 -21.45 3.89
C TRP A 68 6.19 -21.74 4.30
N HIS A 69 6.78 -22.78 3.72
CA HIS A 69 8.15 -23.18 4.01
C HIS A 69 9.13 -22.06 3.63
N ALA A 70 10.10 -21.78 4.50
CA ALA A 70 11.21 -20.90 4.22
C ALA A 70 12.47 -21.74 4.03
N ASP A 71 13.20 -21.53 2.94
CA ASP A 71 14.44 -22.25 2.63
C ASP A 71 15.61 -21.76 3.50
N ALA A 72 15.59 -20.48 3.89
CA ALA A 72 16.62 -19.86 4.72
C ALA A 72 16.13 -18.60 5.45
N ALA A 73 16.90 -18.16 6.45
CA ALA A 73 16.80 -16.82 7.00
C ALA A 73 17.44 -15.80 6.05
N PHE A 74 16.78 -14.65 5.83
CA PHE A 74 17.33 -13.58 5.02
C PHE A 74 18.48 -12.86 5.75
N ASN A 75 19.65 -12.83 5.11
CA ASN A 75 20.86 -12.20 5.66
C ASN A 75 21.80 -11.74 4.53
N ASP A 76 22.95 -11.18 4.91
CA ASP A 76 23.96 -10.66 3.97
C ASP A 76 24.60 -11.71 3.05
N ALA A 77 24.38 -13.01 3.28
CA ALA A 77 24.89 -14.06 2.40
C ALA A 77 23.99 -14.29 1.17
N ILE A 78 22.76 -13.76 1.16
CA ILE A 78 21.81 -13.95 0.05
C ILE A 78 22.34 -13.32 -1.24
N ALA A 79 22.67 -14.16 -2.22
CA ALA A 79 23.04 -13.74 -3.57
C ALA A 79 21.93 -14.14 -4.55
N CYS A 80 21.41 -13.15 -5.29
CA CYS A 80 20.38 -13.35 -6.29
C CYS A 80 20.52 -12.34 -7.42
N ASP A 81 19.98 -12.67 -8.59
CA ASP A 81 19.84 -11.78 -9.74
C ASP A 81 18.57 -10.91 -9.58
N TRP A 82 17.52 -11.45 -8.94
CA TRP A 82 16.26 -10.76 -8.64
C TRP A 82 15.85 -10.94 -7.17
N LEU A 83 15.72 -9.83 -6.44
CA LEU A 83 15.19 -9.80 -5.08
C LEU A 83 13.73 -9.34 -5.10
N ILE A 84 12.82 -10.14 -4.55
CA ILE A 84 11.41 -9.80 -4.40
C ILE A 84 11.08 -9.73 -2.91
N VAL A 85 10.66 -8.57 -2.42
CA VAL A 85 10.18 -8.39 -1.05
C VAL A 85 8.66 -8.27 -1.07
N ILE A 86 7.97 -9.12 -0.32
CA ILE A 86 6.51 -9.13 -0.22
C ILE A 86 6.05 -9.10 1.24
N SER A 87 5.06 -8.26 1.48
CA SER A 87 4.35 -8.17 2.76
C SER A 87 2.97 -7.57 2.49
N GLU A 88 1.92 -8.05 3.13
CA GLU A 88 0.58 -7.48 2.98
C GLU A 88 0.34 -6.30 3.90
N ARG A 89 1.12 -6.17 4.97
CA ARG A 89 1.04 -5.05 5.90
C ARG A 89 2.39 -4.79 6.52
N PHE A 90 2.73 -3.51 6.66
CA PHE A 90 3.92 -3.15 7.41
C PHE A 90 3.75 -3.48 8.90
N GLN A 91 4.57 -4.40 9.42
CA GLN A 91 4.57 -4.80 10.81
C GLN A 91 6.00 -5.05 11.28
N GLN A 92 6.43 -4.28 12.29
CA GLN A 92 7.76 -4.44 12.87
C GLN A 92 7.85 -5.74 13.68
N PHE A 93 9.03 -6.36 13.65
CA PHE A 93 9.42 -7.51 14.46
C PHE A 93 10.70 -7.16 15.24
N ALA A 94 11.04 -7.94 16.27
CA ALA A 94 12.09 -7.60 17.25
C ALA A 94 13.41 -7.11 16.62
N ASP A 95 13.85 -7.75 15.52
CA ASP A 95 15.14 -7.47 14.86
C ASP A 95 15.04 -6.75 13.50
N TYR A 96 13.95 -6.00 13.28
CA TYR A 96 13.70 -5.38 11.97
C TYR A 96 14.81 -4.42 11.51
N ARG A 97 15.58 -3.82 12.43
CA ARG A 97 16.71 -2.93 12.09
C ARG A 97 17.89 -3.70 11.49
N LEU A 98 18.20 -4.88 12.02
CA LEU A 98 19.23 -5.76 11.46
C LEU A 98 18.79 -6.27 10.09
N PHE A 99 17.52 -6.64 9.96
CA PHE A 99 16.93 -6.99 8.68
C PHE A 99 17.04 -5.85 7.66
N LEU A 100 16.71 -4.61 8.03
CA LEU A 100 16.82 -3.44 7.15
C LEU A 100 18.25 -3.18 6.70
N ALA A 101 19.24 -3.35 7.59
CA ALA A 101 20.65 -3.22 7.23
C ALA A 101 21.07 -4.27 6.20
N SER A 102 20.65 -5.52 6.39
CA SER A 102 20.89 -6.60 5.43
C SER A 102 20.16 -6.36 4.11
N LEU A 103 18.90 -5.90 4.16
CA LEU A 103 18.11 -5.58 2.98
C LEU A 103 18.73 -4.45 2.17
N ALA A 104 19.32 -3.45 2.84
CA ALA A 104 20.04 -2.38 2.18
C ALA A 104 21.30 -2.90 1.45
N ARG A 105 22.11 -3.74 2.11
CA ARG A 105 23.33 -4.31 1.53
C ARG A 105 23.05 -5.27 0.38
N VAL A 106 22.10 -6.18 0.55
CA VAL A 106 21.68 -7.11 -0.50
C VAL A 106 21.06 -6.34 -1.67
N GLY A 107 20.13 -5.41 -1.40
CA GLY A 107 19.49 -4.61 -2.44
C GLY A 107 20.45 -3.76 -3.27
N GLN A 108 21.54 -3.25 -2.67
CA GLN A 108 22.56 -2.48 -3.40
C GLN A 108 23.33 -3.30 -4.45
N ARG A 109 23.53 -4.59 -4.22
CA ARG A 109 24.30 -5.47 -5.11
C ARG A 109 23.42 -6.33 -6.03
N THR A 110 22.12 -6.42 -5.77
CA THR A 110 21.19 -7.20 -6.58
C THR A 110 20.83 -6.42 -7.86
N PRO A 111 20.98 -7.01 -9.07
CA PRO A 111 20.66 -6.36 -10.34
C PRO A 111 19.22 -5.86 -10.48
N LEU A 112 18.26 -6.56 -9.87
CA LEU A 112 16.84 -6.17 -9.90
C LEU A 112 16.22 -6.35 -8.52
N VAL A 113 15.64 -5.27 -7.98
CA VAL A 113 14.96 -5.30 -6.69
C VAL A 113 13.49 -4.93 -6.86
N SER A 114 12.59 -5.77 -6.35
CA SER A 114 11.16 -5.61 -6.46
C SER A 114 10.45 -5.60 -5.12
N GLY A 115 9.54 -4.65 -4.94
CA GLY A 115 8.65 -4.58 -3.78
C GLY A 115 7.21 -4.86 -4.19
N ILE A 116 6.54 -5.77 -3.49
CA ILE A 116 5.13 -6.07 -3.74
C ILE A 116 4.32 -5.72 -2.49
N HIS A 117 3.27 -4.94 -2.69
CA HIS A 117 2.40 -4.44 -1.63
C HIS A 117 3.21 -3.67 -0.56
N HIS A 118 3.19 -4.07 0.71
CA HIS A 118 3.99 -3.43 1.76
C HIS A 118 5.48 -3.83 1.72
N GLY A 119 5.88 -4.76 0.86
CA GLY A 119 7.29 -4.97 0.55
C GLY A 119 7.97 -3.71 0.00
N VAL A 120 7.20 -2.85 -0.69
CA VAL A 120 7.66 -1.53 -1.15
C VAL A 120 8.06 -0.64 0.02
N TRP A 121 7.32 -0.70 1.14
CA TRP A 121 7.63 0.05 2.36
C TRP A 121 8.97 -0.37 2.99
N TRP A 122 9.22 -1.68 3.06
CA TRP A 122 10.49 -2.20 3.56
C TRP A 122 11.67 -1.79 2.70
N LEU A 123 11.52 -1.80 1.37
CA LEU A 123 12.53 -1.32 0.45
C LEU A 123 12.80 0.18 0.58
N ALA A 124 11.75 0.99 0.76
CA ALA A 124 11.88 2.43 0.99
C ALA A 124 12.67 2.70 2.28
N MET A 125 12.34 2.00 3.37
CA MET A 125 13.07 2.09 4.65
C MET A 125 14.53 1.65 4.54
N ALA A 126 14.83 0.68 3.68
CA ALA A 126 16.19 0.24 3.38
C ALA A 126 16.93 1.16 2.39
N GLY A 127 16.34 2.30 2.03
CA GLY A 127 16.94 3.30 1.13
C GLY A 127 16.97 2.90 -0.34
N GLN A 128 16.25 1.86 -0.75
CA GLN A 128 16.34 1.27 -2.09
C GLN A 128 15.53 2.02 -3.16
N LEU A 129 14.64 2.94 -2.76
CA LEU A 129 13.65 3.56 -3.66
C LEU A 129 13.78 5.09 -3.80
N SER A 130 14.83 5.68 -3.23
CA SER A 130 15.08 7.12 -3.34
C SER A 130 15.37 7.52 -4.79
N GLY A 131 14.59 8.44 -5.34
CA GLY A 131 14.70 8.91 -6.73
C GLY A 131 14.11 7.97 -7.76
N TYR A 132 13.35 6.96 -7.35
CA TYR A 132 12.65 6.02 -8.24
C TYR A 132 11.16 6.33 -8.32
N ARG A 133 10.56 6.02 -9.46
CA ARG A 133 9.11 5.91 -9.59
C ARG A 133 8.61 4.64 -8.92
N VAL A 134 7.60 4.76 -8.07
CA VAL A 134 7.10 3.64 -7.28
C VAL A 134 5.58 3.57 -7.27
N SER A 135 5.06 2.36 -7.44
CA SER A 135 3.66 2.00 -7.18
C SER A 135 3.56 1.43 -5.78
N VAL A 136 2.62 1.97 -5.00
CA VAL A 136 2.31 1.52 -3.64
C VAL A 136 0.83 1.20 -3.54
N ASN A 137 0.45 0.33 -2.61
CA ASN A 137 -0.97 0.02 -2.41
C ASN A 137 -1.75 1.30 -2.06
N TRP A 138 -2.92 1.47 -2.69
CA TRP A 138 -3.81 2.61 -2.51
C TRP A 138 -4.09 2.98 -1.04
N GLU A 139 -4.19 1.99 -0.14
CA GLU A 139 -4.46 2.19 1.30
C GLU A 139 -3.37 3.03 1.98
N THR A 140 -2.14 2.93 1.47
CA THR A 140 -0.96 3.55 2.08
C THR A 140 -0.36 4.66 1.24
N TYR A 141 -0.95 5.00 0.09
CA TYR A 141 -0.44 6.00 -0.85
C TYR A 141 -0.05 7.31 -0.18
N GLN A 142 -0.96 7.91 0.57
CA GLN A 142 -0.75 9.21 1.21
C GLN A 142 0.36 9.14 2.27
N GLN A 143 0.31 8.11 3.13
CA GLN A 143 1.28 7.94 4.20
C GLN A 143 2.69 7.66 3.65
N PHE A 144 2.79 6.85 2.60
CA PHE A 144 4.07 6.55 1.95
C PHE A 144 4.66 7.80 1.28
N ALA A 145 3.84 8.57 0.56
CA ALA A 145 4.27 9.79 -0.12
C ALA A 145 4.76 10.86 0.87
N GLU A 146 4.11 11.01 2.02
CA GLU A 146 4.55 11.91 3.10
C GLU A 146 5.86 11.44 3.74
N GLN A 147 6.03 10.13 3.96
CA GLN A 147 7.20 9.60 4.68
C GLN A 147 8.45 9.48 3.80
N PHE A 148 8.29 9.20 2.51
CA PHE A 148 9.39 8.93 1.59
C PHE A 148 9.41 9.96 0.45
N GLU A 149 9.60 11.22 0.79
CA GLU A 149 9.55 12.38 -0.13
C GLU A 149 10.50 12.27 -1.34
N ARG A 150 11.55 11.47 -1.23
CA ARG A 150 12.50 11.25 -2.34
C ARG A 150 12.00 10.24 -3.37
N SER A 151 10.97 9.47 -3.07
CA SER A 151 10.36 8.51 -3.99
C SER A 151 9.25 9.19 -4.79
N ILE A 152 9.19 8.94 -6.10
CA ILE A 152 8.15 9.50 -6.98
C ILE A 152 6.97 8.53 -6.99
N VAL A 153 6.02 8.74 -6.07
CA VAL A 153 4.88 7.83 -5.90
C VAL A 153 3.84 8.01 -7.02
N THR A 154 3.36 6.91 -7.59
CA THR A 154 2.39 6.90 -8.68
C THR A 154 1.15 6.08 -8.30
N GLN A 155 0.05 6.31 -9.02
CA GLN A 155 -1.22 5.60 -8.79
C GLN A 155 -1.35 4.33 -9.64
N GLN A 156 -0.28 3.93 -10.33
CA GLN A 156 -0.29 2.77 -11.22
C GLN A 156 -0.34 1.46 -10.45
N ILE A 157 -0.79 0.39 -11.11
CA ILE A 157 -0.84 -0.96 -10.52
C ILE A 157 0.55 -1.56 -10.28
N PHE A 158 1.53 -1.18 -11.10
CA PHE A 158 2.96 -1.42 -10.89
C PHE A 158 3.80 -0.35 -11.59
N GLU A 159 5.05 -0.17 -11.17
CA GLU A 159 6.05 0.67 -11.82
C GLU A 159 7.34 -0.13 -12.01
N ILE A 160 7.96 0.02 -13.17
CA ILE A 160 9.26 -0.56 -13.50
C ILE A 160 10.19 0.59 -13.89
N ASP A 161 11.09 0.97 -12.99
CA ASP A 161 12.02 2.10 -13.17
C ASP A 161 13.46 1.60 -13.01
N ARG A 162 14.18 1.51 -14.14
CA ARG A 162 15.57 1.04 -14.24
C ARG A 162 15.74 -0.35 -13.62
N ASP A 163 16.39 -0.42 -12.46
CA ASP A 163 16.75 -1.60 -11.66
C ASP A 163 15.87 -1.76 -10.41
N ARG A 164 14.78 -0.99 -10.32
CA ARG A 164 13.73 -1.14 -9.29
C ARG A 164 12.39 -1.39 -9.94
N ALA A 165 11.61 -2.28 -9.34
CA ALA A 165 10.22 -2.45 -9.71
C ALA A 165 9.33 -2.53 -8.48
N THR A 166 8.10 -2.06 -8.59
CA THR A 166 7.17 -2.02 -7.45
C THR A 166 5.77 -2.33 -7.92
N CYS A 167 5.00 -3.06 -7.12
CA CYS A 167 3.65 -3.48 -7.45
C CYS A 167 2.74 -3.24 -6.25
N ALA A 168 1.53 -2.73 -6.51
CA ALA A 168 0.52 -2.48 -5.49
C ALA A 168 0.04 -3.75 -4.75
N GLY A 169 0.28 -4.93 -5.32
CA GLY A 169 -0.13 -6.22 -4.79
C GLY A 169 -1.51 -6.68 -5.24
N GLY A 170 -2.01 -7.75 -4.60
CA GLY A 170 -3.28 -8.38 -4.99
C GLY A 170 -3.19 -8.91 -6.43
N GLN A 171 -4.25 -8.70 -7.22
CA GLN A 171 -4.28 -9.14 -8.62
C GLN A 171 -3.23 -8.46 -9.50
N ALA A 172 -2.75 -7.26 -9.13
CA ALA A 172 -1.69 -6.58 -9.88
C ALA A 172 -0.37 -7.36 -9.84
N THR A 173 -0.22 -8.31 -8.91
CA THR A 173 0.95 -9.19 -8.84
C THR A 173 1.02 -10.09 -10.06
N VAL A 174 -0.12 -10.60 -10.57
CA VAL A 174 -0.14 -11.42 -11.79
C VAL A 174 0.32 -10.59 -12.99
N ASP A 175 -0.29 -9.41 -13.20
CA ASP A 175 0.10 -8.50 -14.29
C ASP A 175 1.57 -8.11 -14.21
N PHE A 176 2.05 -7.79 -13.00
CA PHE A 176 3.44 -7.45 -12.74
C PHE A 176 4.39 -8.59 -13.10
N MET A 177 4.14 -9.80 -12.62
CA MET A 177 5.02 -10.95 -12.89
C MET A 177 5.06 -11.27 -14.39
N LEU A 178 3.91 -11.21 -15.07
CA LEU A 178 3.82 -11.44 -16.51
C LEU A 178 4.52 -10.34 -17.31
N ALA A 179 4.40 -9.08 -16.93
CA ALA A 179 5.14 -7.98 -17.54
C ALA A 179 6.67 -8.14 -17.38
N MET A 180 7.13 -8.62 -16.22
CA MET A 180 8.54 -8.89 -15.97
C MET A 180 9.07 -10.06 -16.82
N ILE A 181 8.34 -11.17 -16.87
CA ILE A 181 8.67 -12.35 -17.69
C ILE A 181 8.65 -11.97 -19.18
N GLY A 182 7.63 -11.25 -19.64
CA GLY A 182 7.50 -10.80 -21.02
C GLY A 182 8.62 -9.85 -21.45
N ARG A 183 9.08 -8.99 -20.53
CA ARG A 183 10.24 -8.11 -20.77
C ARG A 183 11.54 -8.90 -20.98
N GLU A 184 11.73 -10.02 -20.29
CA GLU A 184 12.97 -10.80 -20.33
C GLU A 184 12.96 -11.89 -21.41
N HIS A 185 11.81 -12.54 -21.62
CA HIS A 185 11.68 -13.74 -22.47
C HIS A 185 10.72 -13.56 -23.65
N GLY A 186 10.14 -12.38 -23.81
CA GLY A 186 9.26 -12.03 -24.91
C GLY A 186 7.77 -12.20 -24.59
N PRO A 187 6.88 -11.48 -25.32
CA PRO A 187 5.45 -11.43 -25.04
C PRO A 187 4.76 -12.79 -25.21
N GLU A 188 5.23 -13.64 -26.12
CA GLU A 188 4.64 -14.96 -26.41
C GLU A 188 4.64 -15.89 -25.18
N LEU A 189 5.72 -15.89 -24.39
CA LEU A 189 5.78 -16.68 -23.17
C LEU A 189 4.81 -16.13 -22.11
N SER A 190 4.75 -14.80 -21.98
CA SER A 190 3.83 -14.13 -21.06
C SER A 190 2.37 -14.43 -21.38
N GLU A 191 1.98 -14.44 -22.65
CA GLU A 191 0.63 -14.76 -23.10
C GLU A 191 0.27 -16.22 -22.78
N ARG A 192 1.16 -17.17 -23.06
CA ARG A 192 0.94 -18.59 -22.74
C ARG A 192 0.81 -18.84 -21.23
N ILE A 193 1.58 -18.12 -20.39
CA ILE A 193 1.42 -18.21 -18.94
C ILE A 193 0.07 -17.60 -18.51
N ALA A 194 -0.33 -16.47 -19.09
CA ALA A 194 -1.63 -15.85 -18.81
C ALA A 194 -2.78 -16.82 -19.11
N ASP A 195 -2.75 -17.48 -20.28
CA ASP A 195 -3.72 -18.50 -20.67
C ASP A 195 -3.76 -19.67 -19.67
N ALA A 196 -2.59 -20.18 -19.25
CA ALA A 196 -2.50 -21.27 -18.27
C ALA A 196 -3.05 -20.90 -16.90
N LEU A 197 -2.91 -19.64 -16.48
CA LEU A 197 -3.48 -19.10 -15.25
C LEU A 197 -4.98 -18.78 -15.36
N GLY A 198 -5.56 -18.85 -16.56
CA GLY A 198 -6.91 -18.34 -16.83
C GLY A 198 -7.02 -16.83 -16.58
N ALA A 199 -5.91 -16.09 -16.67
CA ALA A 199 -5.91 -14.65 -16.56
C ALA A 199 -6.56 -14.07 -17.81
N GLY A 200 -7.50 -13.13 -17.62
CA GLY A 200 -8.14 -12.41 -18.73
C GLY A 200 -7.21 -11.42 -19.41
N THR A 201 -7.75 -10.31 -19.90
CA THR A 201 -6.94 -9.24 -20.49
C THR A 201 -5.93 -8.70 -19.47
N LEU A 202 -4.64 -8.83 -19.78
CA LEU A 202 -3.56 -8.29 -18.97
C LEU A 202 -3.67 -6.77 -18.90
N ARG A 203 -3.56 -6.26 -17.69
CA ARG A 203 -3.62 -4.83 -17.43
C ARG A 203 -2.28 -4.19 -17.75
N SER A 204 -2.32 -3.06 -18.44
CA SER A 204 -1.12 -2.27 -18.69
C SER A 204 -0.56 -1.75 -17.36
N GLY A 205 0.77 -1.61 -17.27
CA GLY A 205 1.40 -0.92 -16.15
C GLY A 205 0.95 0.55 -16.03
N GLU A 206 0.37 1.13 -17.08
CA GLU A 206 -0.23 2.46 -17.04
C GLU A 206 -1.65 2.50 -16.44
N GLU A 207 -2.22 1.34 -16.11
CA GLU A 207 -3.53 1.26 -15.49
C GLU A 207 -3.45 1.69 -14.02
N ARG A 208 -4.37 2.59 -13.64
CA ARG A 208 -4.47 3.06 -12.27
C ARG A 208 -5.13 2.02 -11.38
N GLN A 209 -4.67 1.96 -10.14
CA GLN A 209 -5.30 1.12 -9.13
C GLN A 209 -6.77 1.48 -8.94
N ARG A 210 -7.58 0.43 -8.85
CA ARG A 210 -8.98 0.56 -8.47
C ARG A 210 -9.09 0.76 -6.96
N ILE A 211 -9.36 1.99 -6.54
CA ILE A 211 -9.66 2.31 -5.13
C ILE A 211 -11.05 1.75 -4.81
N PRO A 212 -11.20 0.76 -3.91
CA PRO A 212 -12.49 0.30 -3.47
C PRO A 212 -13.12 1.39 -2.60
N PHE A 213 -14.12 2.10 -3.12
CA PHE A 213 -15.07 2.74 -2.22
C PHE A 213 -15.83 1.62 -1.52
N VAL A 214 -15.54 1.42 -0.24
CA VAL A 214 -16.31 0.53 0.62
C VAL A 214 -17.68 1.17 0.82
N THR A 215 -18.57 0.90 -0.12
CA THR A 215 -20.00 0.81 0.15
C THR A 215 -20.31 -0.67 0.33
N ALA A 216 -21.35 -0.98 1.09
CA ALA A 216 -21.78 -2.34 1.46
C ALA A 216 -21.69 -3.38 0.31
N PRO A 217 -21.64 -4.70 0.63
CA PRO A 217 -21.39 -5.74 -0.37
C PRO A 217 -22.47 -5.73 -1.46
N GLY A 218 -22.06 -5.68 -2.73
CA GLY A 218 -22.87 -6.24 -3.81
C GLY A 218 -22.98 -5.44 -5.11
N GLU A 219 -22.97 -4.11 -5.08
CA GLU A 219 -23.25 -3.34 -6.30
C GLU A 219 -22.39 -2.08 -6.38
N ARG A 220 -21.60 -2.02 -7.46
CA ARG A 220 -20.73 -0.88 -7.78
C ARG A 220 -21.42 -0.02 -8.83
N HIS A 221 -21.54 1.28 -8.60
CA HIS A 221 -22.00 2.21 -9.63
C HIS A 221 -20.85 3.16 -10.01
N PRO A 222 -20.29 3.08 -11.25
CA PRO A 222 -19.15 3.90 -11.68
C PRO A 222 -19.34 5.40 -11.42
N ARG A 223 -20.55 5.93 -11.67
CA ARG A 223 -20.85 7.35 -11.40
C ARG A 223 -20.84 7.74 -9.93
N LEU A 224 -21.12 6.80 -9.02
CA LEU A 224 -21.02 7.06 -7.58
C LEU A 224 -19.55 7.13 -7.17
N ASN A 225 -18.72 6.22 -7.68
CA ASN A 225 -17.28 6.19 -7.46
C ASN A 225 -16.62 7.50 -7.92
N ASP A 226 -16.94 7.95 -9.14
CA ASP A 226 -16.42 9.22 -9.68
C ASP A 226 -16.85 10.42 -8.81
N ALA A 227 -18.09 10.40 -8.32
CA ALA A 227 -18.59 11.46 -7.45
C ALA A 227 -17.85 11.51 -6.11
N LEU A 228 -17.53 10.36 -5.54
CA LEU A 228 -16.77 10.27 -4.29
C LEU A 228 -15.31 10.72 -4.47
N LEU A 229 -14.68 10.37 -5.60
CA LEU A 229 -13.33 10.86 -5.94
C LEU A 229 -13.31 12.40 -6.08
N LEU A 230 -14.32 12.97 -6.74
CA LEU A 230 -14.46 14.42 -6.84
C LEU A 230 -14.63 15.07 -5.47
N MET A 231 -15.39 14.46 -4.57
CA MET A 231 -15.54 14.96 -3.20
C MET A 231 -14.20 14.92 -2.43
N GLU A 232 -13.44 13.83 -2.52
CA GLU A 232 -12.15 13.71 -1.83
C GLU A 232 -11.10 14.69 -2.36
N ALA A 233 -11.09 14.93 -3.67
CA ALA A 233 -10.15 15.85 -4.31
C ALA A 233 -10.43 17.32 -3.99
N ASN A 234 -11.67 17.67 -3.61
CA ASN A 234 -12.13 19.06 -3.45
C ASN A 234 -12.54 19.40 -2.01
N ILE A 235 -11.81 18.90 -1.01
CA ILE A 235 -12.15 19.12 0.41
C ILE A 235 -12.02 20.58 0.87
N GLU A 236 -11.00 21.28 0.37
CA GLU A 236 -10.74 22.68 0.70
C GLU A 236 -11.73 23.63 0.00
N ASP A 237 -12.03 23.37 -1.27
CA ASP A 237 -13.01 24.11 -2.07
C ASP A 237 -14.17 23.18 -2.50
N PRO A 238 -15.14 22.92 -1.62
CA PRO A 238 -16.14 21.88 -1.82
C PRO A 238 -17.13 22.21 -2.95
N LEU A 239 -17.17 21.34 -3.95
CA LEU A 239 -18.17 21.35 -5.01
C LEU A 239 -19.60 21.13 -4.46
N THR A 240 -20.56 21.81 -5.07
CA THR A 240 -21.99 21.59 -4.84
C THR A 240 -22.44 20.24 -5.40
N THR A 241 -23.56 19.72 -4.91
CA THR A 241 -24.16 18.48 -5.43
C THR A 241 -24.47 18.58 -6.93
N ASP A 242 -24.86 19.76 -7.42
CA ASP A 242 -25.16 19.99 -8.83
C ASP A 242 -23.90 19.97 -9.71
N GLU A 243 -22.80 20.57 -9.24
CA GLU A 243 -21.51 20.51 -9.94
C GLU A 243 -20.98 19.07 -10.01
N ILE A 244 -21.06 18.32 -8.90
CA ILE A 244 -20.64 16.92 -8.88
C ILE A 244 -21.50 16.09 -9.84
N ALA A 245 -22.82 16.30 -9.86
CA ALA A 245 -23.72 15.61 -10.77
C ALA A 245 -23.37 15.91 -12.24
N GLY A 246 -23.08 17.18 -12.57
CA GLY A 246 -22.64 17.60 -13.89
C GLY A 246 -21.33 16.93 -14.31
N LEU A 247 -20.31 16.95 -13.45
CA LEU A 247 -18.99 16.38 -13.72
C LEU A 247 -19.03 14.86 -13.92
N VAL A 248 -19.91 14.15 -13.23
CA VAL A 248 -20.06 12.70 -13.37
C VAL A 248 -21.13 12.30 -14.40
N GLY A 249 -21.71 13.26 -15.12
CA GLY A 249 -22.63 13.00 -16.22
C GLY A 249 -23.97 12.37 -15.81
N VAL A 250 -24.52 12.76 -14.65
CA VAL A 250 -25.84 12.32 -14.18
C VAL A 250 -26.68 13.50 -13.71
N SER A 251 -28.01 13.32 -13.62
CA SER A 251 -28.85 14.34 -12.95
C SER A 251 -28.62 14.35 -11.44
N ARG A 252 -28.84 15.50 -10.78
CA ARG A 252 -28.81 15.61 -9.31
C ARG A 252 -29.69 14.55 -8.63
N ARG A 253 -30.90 14.33 -9.15
CA ARG A 253 -31.83 13.32 -8.62
C ARG A 253 -31.26 11.90 -8.72
N GLN A 254 -30.58 11.58 -9.83
CA GLN A 254 -29.91 10.31 -9.98
C GLN A 254 -28.74 10.17 -9.00
N LEU A 255 -27.93 11.23 -8.82
CA LEU A 255 -26.84 11.24 -7.86
C LEU A 255 -27.36 11.01 -6.42
N GLU A 256 -28.41 11.73 -6.02
CA GLU A 256 -29.04 11.57 -4.70
C GLU A 256 -29.60 10.15 -4.51
N ARG A 257 -30.19 9.56 -5.55
CA ARG A 257 -30.66 8.16 -5.53
C ARG A 257 -29.51 7.20 -5.31
N LEU A 258 -28.38 7.39 -6.01
CA LEU A 258 -27.19 6.56 -5.83
C LEU A 258 -26.65 6.66 -4.39
N PHE A 259 -26.48 7.87 -3.87
CA PHE A 259 -26.02 8.05 -2.50
C PHE A 259 -26.98 7.42 -1.48
N ARG A 260 -28.30 7.54 -1.67
CA ARG A 260 -29.27 6.91 -0.75
C ARG A 260 -29.23 5.38 -0.83
N GLN A 261 -29.18 4.83 -2.05
CA GLN A 261 -29.17 3.38 -2.28
C GLN A 261 -27.90 2.72 -1.74
N TYR A 262 -26.74 3.33 -1.98
CA TYR A 262 -25.43 2.69 -1.72
C TYR A 262 -24.77 3.15 -0.42
N LEU A 263 -25.05 4.36 0.05
CA LEU A 263 -24.40 4.99 1.21
C LEU A 263 -25.38 5.30 2.35
N GLY A 264 -26.68 5.08 2.16
CA GLY A 264 -27.71 5.39 3.15
C GLY A 264 -27.77 6.87 3.55
N ALA A 265 -27.21 7.77 2.73
CA ALA A 265 -27.06 9.18 3.05
C ALA A 265 -27.36 10.07 1.84
N MET A 266 -27.59 11.37 2.07
CA MET A 266 -27.63 12.36 0.99
C MET A 266 -26.20 12.78 0.61
N PRO A 267 -25.92 13.15 -0.65
CA PRO A 267 -24.60 13.57 -1.11
C PRO A 267 -23.98 14.67 -0.23
N SER A 268 -24.73 15.72 0.09
CA SER A 268 -24.28 16.82 0.94
C SER A 268 -23.91 16.38 2.35
N LYS A 269 -24.72 15.50 2.96
CA LYS A 269 -24.46 14.97 4.31
C LYS A 269 -23.23 14.06 4.33
N TYR A 270 -23.08 13.23 3.30
CA TYR A 270 -21.88 12.40 3.14
C TYR A 270 -20.63 13.26 2.99
N TYR A 271 -20.68 14.27 2.12
CA TYR A 271 -19.55 15.16 1.86
C TYR A 271 -19.16 15.96 3.10
N LEU A 272 -20.14 16.46 3.87
CA LEU A 272 -19.88 17.08 5.16
C LEU A 272 -19.14 16.14 6.13
N ASN A 273 -19.57 14.88 6.22
CA ASN A 273 -18.92 13.90 7.10
C ASN A 273 -17.47 13.61 6.66
N LEU A 274 -17.24 13.49 5.36
CA LEU A 274 -15.90 13.29 4.79
C LEU A 274 -14.96 14.44 5.20
N ARG A 275 -15.42 15.68 5.05
CA ARG A 275 -14.69 16.89 5.46
C ARG A 275 -14.44 16.94 6.96
N LEU A 276 -15.41 16.56 7.79
CA LEU A 276 -15.26 16.48 9.24
C LEU A 276 -14.26 15.40 9.68
N LEU A 277 -14.24 14.24 9.01
CA LEU A 277 -13.25 13.18 9.27
C LEU A 277 -11.83 13.62 8.91
N LYS A 278 -11.66 14.30 7.77
CA LYS A 278 -10.38 14.90 7.40
C LYS A 278 -9.93 15.95 8.42
N ALA A 279 -10.86 16.80 8.87
CA ALA A 279 -10.59 17.80 9.90
C ALA A 279 -10.14 17.16 11.22
N ARG A 280 -10.82 16.09 11.69
CA ARG A 280 -10.42 15.34 12.88
C ARG A 280 -9.00 14.79 12.76
N THR A 281 -8.66 14.22 11.60
CA THR A 281 -7.31 13.72 11.32
C THR A 281 -6.27 14.83 11.39
N GLN A 282 -6.54 16.00 10.79
CA GLN A 282 -5.64 17.15 10.87
C GLN A 282 -5.51 17.73 12.28
N LEU A 283 -6.61 17.76 13.05
CA LEU A 283 -6.61 18.23 14.44
C LEU A 283 -5.69 17.39 15.33
N GLN A 284 -5.66 16.09 15.08
CA GLN A 284 -4.86 15.11 15.82
C GLN A 284 -3.41 15.08 15.34
N ARG A 285 -3.16 15.12 14.03
CA ARG A 285 -1.82 14.90 13.47
C ARG A 285 -0.97 16.15 13.25
N THR A 286 -1.52 17.35 13.43
CA THR A 286 -0.81 18.60 13.12
C THR A 286 -0.95 19.63 14.23
N SER A 287 -0.02 20.60 14.26
CA SER A 287 -0.05 21.76 15.15
C SER A 287 -0.91 22.93 14.63
N LYS A 288 -1.59 22.77 13.48
CA LYS A 288 -2.43 23.82 12.88
C LYS A 288 -3.51 24.28 13.87
N SER A 289 -3.84 25.56 13.91
CA SER A 289 -4.94 26.05 14.74
C SER A 289 -6.29 25.47 14.27
N VAL A 290 -7.30 25.44 15.15
CA VAL A 290 -8.66 24.99 14.80
C VAL A 290 -9.23 25.80 13.63
N VAL A 291 -8.91 27.09 13.55
CA VAL A 291 -9.32 27.97 12.44
C VAL A 291 -8.66 27.57 11.13
N GLN A 292 -7.35 27.28 11.14
CA GLN A 292 -6.65 26.80 9.95
C GLN A 292 -7.16 25.44 9.47
N VAL A 293 -7.47 24.51 10.38
CA VAL A 293 -8.05 23.21 10.02
C VAL A 293 -9.46 23.37 9.45
N SER A 294 -10.27 24.27 10.03
CA SER A 294 -11.60 24.61 9.51
C SER A 294 -11.52 25.09 8.05
N LEU A 295 -10.64 26.03 7.76
CA LEU A 295 -10.44 26.56 6.40
C LEU A 295 -9.94 25.50 5.44
N ALA A 296 -8.92 24.72 5.82
CA ALA A 296 -8.36 23.63 5.00
C ALA A 296 -9.34 22.47 4.76
N CYS A 297 -10.50 22.46 5.44
CA CYS A 297 -11.58 21.51 5.22
C CYS A 297 -12.84 22.19 4.63
N GLY A 298 -12.67 23.38 4.04
CA GLY A 298 -13.67 24.11 3.27
C GLY A 298 -14.79 24.76 4.07
N PHE A 299 -14.59 24.97 5.38
CA PHE A 299 -15.57 25.65 6.20
C PHE A 299 -15.32 27.15 6.19
N SER A 300 -16.31 27.92 5.75
CA SER A 300 -16.29 29.38 5.71
C SER A 300 -16.39 30.04 7.10
N SER A 301 -16.77 29.30 8.13
CA SER A 301 -16.92 29.79 9.50
C SER A 301 -16.47 28.76 10.53
N ALA A 302 -15.60 29.18 11.44
CA ALA A 302 -15.14 28.35 12.56
C ALA A 302 -16.29 27.97 13.52
N ALA A 303 -17.33 28.81 13.63
CA ALA A 303 -18.51 28.52 14.43
C ALA A 303 -19.35 27.40 13.80
N HIS A 304 -19.58 27.48 12.48
CA HIS A 304 -20.27 26.43 11.73
C HIS A 304 -19.50 25.10 11.80
N PHE A 305 -18.18 25.15 11.60
CA PHE A 305 -17.30 23.99 11.76
C PHE A 305 -17.42 23.36 13.15
N SER A 306 -17.29 24.16 14.21
CA SER A 306 -17.30 23.65 15.59
C SER A 306 -18.64 23.00 15.96
N ASN A 307 -19.75 23.57 15.48
CA ASN A 307 -21.09 22.99 15.67
C ASN A 307 -21.25 21.67 14.93
N ALA A 308 -20.93 21.63 13.62
CA ALA A 308 -21.01 20.41 12.82
C ALA A 308 -20.08 19.30 13.35
N TYR A 309 -18.90 19.68 13.83
CA TYR A 309 -17.94 18.76 14.45
C TYR A 309 -18.50 18.15 15.74
N ARG A 310 -19.06 18.98 16.63
CA ARG A 310 -19.65 18.53 17.88
C ARG A 310 -20.88 17.64 17.64
N GLU A 311 -21.72 18.00 16.67
CA GLU A 311 -22.85 17.18 16.27
C GLU A 311 -22.41 15.79 15.78
N ARG A 312 -21.30 15.73 15.02
CA ARG A 312 -20.78 14.48 14.47
C ARG A 312 -20.03 13.61 15.49
N PHE A 313 -19.21 14.21 16.35
CA PHE A 313 -18.26 13.48 17.20
C PHE A 313 -18.57 13.56 18.70
N GLY A 314 -19.58 14.33 19.11
CA GLY A 314 -19.98 14.50 20.50
C GLY A 314 -19.09 15.43 21.33
N VAL A 315 -17.97 15.90 20.77
CA VAL A 315 -16.97 16.76 21.45
C VAL A 315 -16.58 17.93 20.56
N THR A 316 -16.07 19.01 21.14
CA THR A 316 -15.56 20.14 20.34
C THR A 316 -14.20 19.81 19.72
N PRO A 317 -13.82 20.49 18.61
CA PRO A 317 -12.49 20.33 18.00
C PRO A 317 -11.30 20.48 18.97
N ARG A 318 -11.41 21.41 19.93
CA ARG A 318 -10.36 21.67 20.93
C ARG A 318 -10.27 20.55 21.96
N GLU A 319 -11.40 20.05 22.43
CA GLU A 319 -11.45 18.94 23.39
C GLU A 319 -10.92 17.65 22.78
N ASP A 320 -11.30 17.35 21.53
CA ASP A 320 -10.82 16.15 20.84
C ASP A 320 -9.30 16.17 20.62
N ARG A 321 -8.74 17.33 20.26
CA ARG A 321 -7.28 17.52 20.19
C ARG A 321 -6.62 17.31 21.55
N ARG A 322 -7.13 17.93 22.62
CA ARG A 322 -6.57 17.81 23.96
C ARG A 322 -6.56 16.36 24.43
N ALA A 323 -7.70 15.68 24.31
CA ALA A 323 -7.84 14.27 24.69
C ALA A 323 -6.90 13.35 23.89
N TRP A 324 -6.65 13.66 22.62
CA TRP A 324 -5.69 12.92 21.81
C TRP A 324 -4.24 13.13 22.27
N LEU A 325 -3.85 14.37 22.57
CA LEU A 325 -2.51 14.69 23.10
C LEU A 325 -2.26 14.04 24.46
N GLU A 326 -3.25 14.08 25.37
CA GLU A 326 -3.19 13.43 26.68
C GLU A 326 -2.99 11.91 26.56
N LYS A 327 -3.64 11.27 25.59
CA LYS A 327 -3.43 9.84 25.29
C LYS A 327 -2.03 9.54 24.74
N GLN A 328 -1.40 10.48 24.03
CA GLN A 328 -0.03 10.31 23.55
C GLN A 328 1.01 10.53 24.64
N THR A 329 0.77 11.45 25.57
CA THR A 329 1.68 11.75 26.69
C THR A 329 1.50 10.80 27.88
N GLY A 330 0.32 10.20 28.04
CA GLY A 330 -0.03 9.31 29.16
C GLY A 330 0.35 7.83 28.99
N GLY A 331 0.95 7.44 27.86
CA GLY A 331 1.40 6.06 27.59
C GLY A 331 2.79 5.71 28.12
N GLY A 332 3.40 6.58 28.94
CA GLY A 332 4.82 6.50 29.33
C GLY A 332 5.10 6.47 30.83
N SER A 333 4.19 5.98 31.68
CA SER A 333 4.50 5.73 33.08
C SER A 333 3.84 4.45 33.60
N GLU A 334 4.53 3.32 33.43
CA GLU A 334 4.33 2.18 34.31
C GLU A 334 4.78 2.54 35.74
N PRO A 335 4.05 2.11 36.78
CA PRO A 335 4.49 2.28 38.15
C PRO A 335 5.65 1.30 38.42
N ARG A 336 6.84 1.83 38.73
CA ARG A 336 7.94 1.01 39.25
C ARG A 336 7.52 0.38 40.58
N ALA A 337 7.32 -0.93 40.55
CA ALA A 337 7.38 -1.77 41.73
C ALA A 337 8.80 -1.70 42.32
N GLY A 338 8.88 -1.57 43.65
CA GLY A 338 10.05 -1.99 44.43
C GLY A 338 10.96 -0.88 44.95
N ALA A 339 10.69 -0.44 46.17
CA ALA A 339 11.75 -0.16 47.13
C ALA A 339 11.25 -0.56 48.54
N LEU A 340 11.42 -1.85 48.84
CA LEU A 340 11.60 -2.31 50.21
C LEU A 340 12.75 -1.49 50.82
N VAL A 341 12.46 -0.77 51.90
CA VAL A 341 13.47 -0.32 52.84
C VAL A 341 13.12 -0.95 54.18
N GLU A 342 13.88 -1.98 54.53
CA GLU A 342 14.07 -2.40 55.90
C GLU A 342 14.48 -1.20 56.76
N ARG A 343 13.83 -1.01 57.90
CA ARG A 343 14.50 -0.62 59.15
C ARG A 343 13.85 -1.38 60.29
N GLY A 344 14.63 -2.22 60.93
CA GLY A 344 14.36 -2.71 62.27
C GLY A 344 14.97 -1.80 63.35
N LYS A 345 14.49 -2.03 64.58
CA LYS A 345 14.98 -1.57 65.90
C LYS A 345 14.74 -0.09 66.19
N ASP A 346 14.08 0.31 67.28
CA ASP A 346 13.95 -0.27 68.63
C ASP A 346 12.51 -0.37 69.15
#